data_AF-A0A2R6M656-F1
#
_entry.id   AF-A0A2R6M656-F1
#
_cell.length_a   1.000
_cell.length_b   1.000
_cell.length_c   1.000
_cell.angle_alpha   90.00
_cell.angle_beta   90.00
_cell.angle_gamma   90.00
#
_symmetry.space_group_name_H-M   'P 1'
#
loop_
_entity.id
_entity.type
_entity.pdbx_description
1 polymer ?
#
loop_
_entity_poly.entity_id
_entity_poly.type
_entity_poly.pdbx_seq_one_letter_code
_entity_poly.pdbx_strand_id
1 'polypeptide(L)'
;MSADKKRVQFRAPSRLIERADSLADVFGSDRTDILIDALREYLRDAAHNDDIKQEIAGAYYDDEITFEQLKSLVGKEEASNFRVLKQQLDEDLVEELSEI
;
A
#
# COMPACT_ATOMS: atom_id res chain seq x y z
N MET A 1 10.03 19.33 11.75
CA MET A 1 11.01 18.44 11.08
C MET A 1 10.55 18.30 9.65
N SER A 2 11.36 18.70 8.68
CA SER A 2 11.06 18.49 7.27
C SER A 2 10.96 16.98 7.06
N ALA A 3 9.78 16.47 6.72
CA ALA A 3 9.65 15.05 6.37
C ALA A 3 10.72 14.71 5.34
N ASP A 4 11.54 13.69 5.60
CA ASP A 4 12.60 13.28 4.68
C ASP A 4 12.00 12.99 3.30
N LYS A 5 12.28 13.87 2.34
CA LYS A 5 11.77 13.73 0.97
C LYS A 5 12.76 12.86 0.19
N LYS A 6 12.29 11.74 -0.33
CA LYS A 6 13.07 10.92 -1.28
C LYS A 6 12.80 11.40 -2.70
N ARG A 7 13.84 11.86 -3.41
CA ARG A 7 13.73 12.21 -4.82
C ARG A 7 13.59 10.93 -5.66
N VAL A 8 12.58 10.89 -6.52
CA VAL A 8 12.30 9.76 -7.41
C VAL A 8 12.27 10.24 -8.86
N GLN A 9 12.70 9.39 -9.80
CA GLN A 9 12.53 9.64 -11.23
C GLN A 9 11.35 8.80 -11.72
N PHE A 10 10.35 9.46 -12.30
CA PHE A 10 9.14 8.84 -12.80
C PHE A 10 9.05 9.02 -14.31
N ARG A 11 8.68 7.95 -15.03
CA ARG A 11 8.37 8.00 -16.46
C ARG A 11 6.89 7.72 -16.62
N ALA A 12 6.18 8.63 -17.29
CA ALA A 12 4.76 8.48 -17.58
C ALA A 12 4.45 8.89 -19.02
N PRO A 13 3.31 8.44 -19.56
CA PRO A 13 2.79 8.93 -20.84
C PRO A 13 2.68 10.46 -20.83
N SER A 14 3.13 11.12 -21.90
CA SER A 14 3.15 12.59 -21.99
C SER A 14 1.76 13.20 -21.73
N ARG A 15 0.72 12.61 -22.30
CA ARG A 15 -0.68 13.04 -22.12
C ARG A 15 -1.14 13.05 -20.67
N LEU A 16 -0.66 12.12 -19.84
CA LEU A 16 -1.02 12.08 -18.43
C LEU A 16 -0.39 13.27 -17.69
N ILE A 17 0.88 13.54 -17.99
CA ILE A 17 1.62 14.67 -17.41
C ILE A 17 1.03 16.01 -17.86
N GLU A 18 0.67 16.16 -19.14
CA GLU A 18 0.01 17.36 -19.67
C GLU A 18 -1.32 17.65 -18.97
N ARG A 19 -2.12 16.60 -18.68
CA ARG A 19 -3.36 16.73 -17.91
C ARG A 19 -3.11 17.16 -16.47
N ALA A 20 -2.10 16.60 -15.82
CA ALA A 20 -1.72 17.01 -14.46
C ALA A 20 -1.22 18.46 -14.41
N ASP A 21 -0.44 18.88 -15.41
CA ASP A 21 0.03 20.27 -15.54
C ASP A 21 -1.15 21.24 -15.72
N SER A 22 -2.09 20.91 -16.61
CA SER A 22 -3.29 21.74 -16.83
C SER A 22 -4.14 21.88 -15.57
N LEU A 23 -4.23 20.82 -14.76
CA LEU A 23 -4.95 20.85 -13.48
C LEU A 23 -4.21 21.69 -12.44
N ALA A 24 -2.88 21.60 -12.40
CA ALA A 24 -2.02 22.41 -11.54
C ALA A 24 -2.20 23.91 -11.83
N ASP A 25 -2.25 24.30 -13.12
CA ASP A 25 -2.49 25.68 -13.54
C ASP A 25 -3.85 26.21 -13.05
N VAL A 26 -4.91 25.38 -13.12
CA VAL A 26 -6.26 25.75 -12.64
C VAL A 26 -6.28 25.96 -11.12
N PHE A 27 -5.53 25.16 -10.37
CA PHE A 27 -5.47 25.24 -8.91
C PHE A 27 -4.40 26.20 -8.39
N GLY A 28 -3.55 26.76 -9.25
CA GLY A 28 -2.41 27.57 -8.85
C GLY A 28 -1.40 26.80 -8.00
N SER A 29 -1.24 25.50 -8.26
CA SER A 29 -0.33 24.60 -7.55
C SER A 29 0.77 24.07 -8.48
N ASP A 30 1.74 23.33 -7.92
CA ASP A 30 2.74 22.64 -8.73
C ASP A 30 2.26 21.24 -9.13
N ARG A 31 2.75 20.75 -10.28
CA ARG A 31 2.56 19.34 -10.71
C ARG A 31 2.90 18.35 -9.61
N THR A 32 3.93 18.64 -8.82
CA THR A 32 4.36 17.77 -7.72
C THR A 32 3.25 17.62 -6.67
N ASP A 33 2.51 18.68 -6.38
CA ASP A 33 1.41 18.64 -5.42
C ASP A 33 0.26 17.78 -5.96
N ILE A 34 -0.11 17.97 -7.24
CA ILE A 34 -1.11 17.12 -7.92
C ILE A 34 -0.74 15.64 -7.86
N LEU A 35 0.52 15.30 -8.13
CA LEU A 35 1.00 13.92 -8.09
C LEU A 35 1.03 13.35 -6.67
N ILE A 36 1.41 14.16 -5.67
CA ILE A 36 1.40 13.76 -4.26
C ILE A 36 -0.03 13.48 -3.80
N ASP A 37 -0.98 14.34 -4.14
CA ASP A 37 -2.37 14.21 -3.72
C ASP A 37 -3.02 12.99 -4.38
N ALA A 38 -2.82 12.80 -5.69
CA ALA A 38 -3.30 11.62 -6.39
C ALA A 38 -2.72 10.32 -5.81
N LEU A 39 -1.43 10.30 -5.45
CA LEU A 39 -0.80 9.13 -4.84
C LEU A 39 -1.37 8.86 -3.43
N ARG A 40 -1.58 9.91 -2.62
CA ARG A 40 -2.18 9.78 -1.28
C ARG A 40 -3.61 9.26 -1.34
N GLU A 41 -4.40 9.78 -2.27
CA GLU A 41 -5.78 9.34 -2.50
C GLU A 41 -5.81 7.87 -2.90
N TYR A 42 -5.01 7.48 -3.90
CA TYR A 42 -4.92 6.08 -4.33
C TYR A 42 -4.52 5.13 -3.19
N LEU A 43 -3.48 5.47 -2.41
CA LEU A 43 -3.03 4.63 -1.30
C LEU A 43 -4.09 4.53 -0.20
N ARG A 44 -4.85 5.60 0.06
CA ARG A 44 -5.95 5.59 1.02
C ARG A 44 -7.09 4.69 0.55
N ASP A 45 -7.48 4.80 -0.72
CA ASP A 45 -8.55 3.99 -1.29
C ASP A 45 -8.15 2.51 -1.33
N ALA A 46 -6.90 2.22 -1.69
CA ALA A 46 -6.34 0.87 -1.65
C ALA A 46 -6.42 0.25 -0.24
N ALA A 47 -6.12 1.03 0.80
CA ALA A 47 -6.22 0.58 2.19
C ALA A 47 -7.66 0.35 2.68
N HIS A 48 -8.67 0.85 1.97
CA HIS A 48 -10.10 0.70 2.30
C HIS A 48 -10.85 -0.25 1.36
N ASN A 49 -10.16 -0.81 0.36
CA ASN A 49 -10.73 -1.76 -0.57
C ASN A 49 -10.45 -3.19 -0.07
N ASP A 50 -11.51 -3.94 0.23
CA ASP A 50 -11.39 -5.29 0.80
C ASP A 50 -10.70 -6.29 -0.15
N ASP A 51 -10.89 -6.17 -1.46
CA ASP A 51 -10.21 -7.04 -2.45
C ASP A 51 -8.70 -6.79 -2.42
N ILE A 52 -8.29 -5.52 -2.38
CA ILE A 52 -6.87 -5.13 -2.29
C ILE A 52 -6.28 -5.55 -0.95
N LYS A 53 -7.03 -5.42 0.16
CA LYS A 53 -6.57 -5.90 1.47
C LYS A 53 -6.32 -7.40 1.48
N GLN A 54 -7.15 -8.19 0.80
CA GLN A 54 -6.93 -9.64 0.68
C GLN A 54 -5.66 -9.95 -0.11
N GLU A 55 -5.39 -9.25 -1.21
CA GLU A 55 -4.13 -9.40 -1.96
C GLU A 55 -2.91 -9.05 -1.08
N ILE A 56 -2.99 -7.95 -0.31
CA ILE A 56 -1.93 -7.54 0.61
C ILE A 56 -1.73 -8.60 1.72
N ALA A 57 -2.81 -9.17 2.25
CA ALA A 57 -2.74 -10.23 3.25
C ALA A 57 -2.07 -11.50 2.69
N GLY A 58 -2.44 -11.89 1.45
CA GLY A 58 -1.79 -13.01 0.74
C GLY A 58 -0.28 -12.80 0.61
N ALA A 59 0.15 -11.63 0.14
CA ALA A 59 1.57 -11.29 0.05
C ALA A 59 2.28 -11.34 1.41
N TYR A 60 1.59 -11.06 2.51
CA TYR A 60 2.16 -11.19 3.87
C TYR A 60 2.23 -12.65 4.33
N TYR A 61 1.21 -13.46 4.03
CA TYR A 61 1.21 -14.89 4.32
C TYR A 61 2.33 -15.61 3.56
N ASP A 62 2.56 -15.22 2.30
CA ASP A 62 3.63 -15.73 1.44
C ASP A 62 5.03 -15.12 1.74
N ASP A 63 5.16 -14.31 2.79
CA ASP A 63 6.40 -13.63 3.21
C ASP A 63 7.03 -12.69 2.14
N GLU A 64 6.27 -12.28 1.13
CA GLU A 64 6.70 -11.31 0.11
C GLU A 64 6.84 -9.89 0.68
N ILE A 65 6.07 -9.57 1.73
CA ILE A 65 6.15 -8.31 2.46
C ILE A 65 6.37 -8.55 3.95
N THR A 66 7.14 -7.66 4.57
CA THR A 66 7.36 -7.65 6.01
C THR A 66 6.15 -7.11 6.77
N PHE A 67 6.04 -7.44 8.06
CA PHE A 67 5.00 -6.89 8.94
C PHE A 67 4.99 -5.35 8.99
N GLU A 68 6.15 -4.68 8.90
CA GLU A 68 6.21 -3.22 8.86
C GLU A 68 5.69 -2.65 7.53
N GLN A 69 5.94 -3.33 6.40
CA GLN A 69 5.35 -2.97 5.11
C GLN A 69 3.83 -3.15 5.15
N LEU A 70 3.34 -4.29 5.66
CA LEU A 70 1.92 -4.54 5.85
C LEU A 70 1.26 -3.43 6.68
N LYS A 71 1.83 -3.11 7.83
CA LYS A 71 1.36 -2.05 8.72
C LYS A 71 1.35 -0.67 8.06
N SER A 72 2.28 -0.39 7.15
CA SER A 72 2.30 0.86 6.38
C SER A 72 1.17 0.96 5.35
N LEU A 73 0.66 -0.18 4.87
CA LEU A 73 -0.39 -0.26 3.86
C LEU A 73 -1.79 -0.29 4.48
N VAL A 74 -2.03 -1.16 5.47
CA VAL A 74 -3.37 -1.40 6.04
C VAL A 74 -3.57 -0.80 7.44
N GLY A 75 -2.53 -0.20 8.02
CA GLY A 75 -2.54 0.34 9.37
C GLY A 75 -2.25 -0.71 10.44
N LYS A 76 -2.06 -0.24 11.68
CA LYS A 76 -1.60 -1.09 12.81
C LYS A 76 -2.61 -2.15 13.22
N GLU A 77 -3.88 -1.80 13.27
CA GLU A 77 -4.95 -2.68 13.73
C GLU A 77 -5.13 -3.85 12.77
N GLU A 78 -5.35 -3.55 11.48
CA GLU A 78 -5.55 -4.57 10.47
C GLU A 78 -4.31 -5.46 10.28
N ALA A 79 -3.11 -4.87 10.30
CA ALA A 79 -1.88 -5.66 10.25
C ALA A 79 -1.77 -6.63 11.42
N SER A 80 -2.20 -6.23 12.63
CA SER A 80 -2.21 -7.10 13.80
C SER A 80 -3.20 -8.26 13.62
N ASN A 81 -4.38 -7.99 13.04
CA ASN A 81 -5.36 -9.03 12.72
C ASN A 81 -4.78 -10.06 11.74
N PHE A 82 -4.16 -9.61 10.66
CA PHE A 82 -3.49 -10.50 9.70
C PHE A 82 -2.34 -11.31 10.34
N ARG A 83 -1.58 -10.71 11.26
CA ARG A 83 -0.53 -11.43 11.97
C ARG A 83 -1.07 -12.58 12.83
N VAL A 84 -2.19 -12.35 13.52
CA VAL A 84 -2.84 -13.41 14.32
C VAL A 84 -3.34 -14.52 13.39
N LEU A 85 -3.97 -14.15 12.27
CA LEU A 85 -4.45 -15.12 11.28
C LEU A 85 -3.30 -15.94 10.67
N LYS A 86 -2.15 -15.32 10.36
CA LYS A 86 -0.95 -16.05 9.88
C LYS A 86 -0.49 -17.10 10.90
N GLN A 87 -0.43 -16.72 12.18
CA GLN A 87 -0.02 -17.64 13.25
C GLN A 87 -0.98 -18.81 13.40
N GLN A 88 -2.29 -18.57 13.30
CA GLN A 88 -3.29 -19.64 13.34
C GLN A 88 -3.16 -20.59 12.15
N LEU A 89 -2.96 -20.06 10.94
CA LEU A 89 -2.74 -20.88 9.75
C LEU A 89 -1.48 -21.75 9.87
N ASP A 90 -0.40 -21.18 10.43
CA ASP A 90 0.84 -21.92 10.67
C ASP A 90 0.66 -23.02 11.74
N GLU A 91 -0.11 -22.74 12.81
CA GLU A 91 -0.44 -23.71 13.86
C GLU A 91 -1.31 -24.87 13.33
N ASP A 92 -2.36 -24.55 12.56
CA ASP A 92 -3.25 -25.53 11.92
C ASP A 92 -2.47 -26.44 10.95
N LEU A 93 -1.56 -25.86 10.16
CA LEU A 93 -0.69 -26.60 9.24
C LEU A 93 0.22 -27.59 9.98
N VAL A 94 0.76 -27.18 11.14
CA VAL A 94 1.62 -28.03 11.97
C VAL A 94 0.83 -29.18 12.60
N GLU A 95 -0.42 -28.94 13.01
CA GLU A 95 -1.30 -29.98 13.55
C GLU A 95 -1.65 -31.04 12.48
N GLU A 96 -2.04 -30.63 11.27
CA GLU A 96 -2.35 -31.54 10.16
C GLU A 96 -1.17 -32.45 9.78
N LEU A 97 0.05 -31.89 9.75
CA LEU A 97 1.26 -32.67 9.48
C LEU A 97 1.65 -33.63 10.60
N SER A 98 1.15 -33.42 11.82
CA SER A 98 1.44 -34.28 12.98
C SER A 98 0.51 -35.49 13.10
N GLU A 99 -0.61 -35.50 12.37
CA GLU A 99 -1.58 -36.61 12.31
C GLU A 99 -1.30 -37.63 11.18
N ILE A 100 -0.26 -37.41 10.35
CA ILE A 100 0.19 -38.30 9.25
C ILE A 100 1.38 -39.15 9.68
#